data_AF-A0A961DEF4-F1
#
_entry.id   AF-A0A961DEF4-F1
#
_cell.length_a   1.000
_cell.length_b   1.000
_cell.length_c   1.000
_cell.angle_alpha   90.00
_cell.angle_beta   90.00
_cell.angle_gamma   90.00
#
_symmetry.space_group_name_H-M   'P 1'
#
loop_
_entity.id
_entity.type
_entity.pdbx_description
1 polymer ?
#
loop_
_entity_poly.entity_id
_entity_poly.type
_entity_poly.pdbx_seq_one_letter_code
_entity_poly.pdbx_strand_id
1 'polypeptide(L)'
;MILRPFTLALLSLMVCSLAMSEPRSWTNAQGKQIEATFGGIKDGNVTLILTNGQPASVPLTSLSADDQTWVRLNASKAVVSVVDPADAARIPWDKRRMPTEVKEPMLYMNIKVVKEEPGECIYESGHFQFKTSAKLGAILMKDVCRAFESTYELVRLMPWGIVPRPEEGRKKFQAELFATRDQYLASGAPTWSAGVYVRKDKVFRMPFAELGISDTVGANGAYYRKGEINNDTITHEITHQMMHEYLPYMPVWLIEGLAEYTSNIGYKGGMFSVASDGSAFQAKQSGSRRRGLLGSRYQAGWIGVKDLWGYTTDISTRNEITSTQVSDRKSRNGQVFNQLPPSMEQLAGRYRSSHILAYFFVHENGGKRLMQYFDALHEEKKKWPAFWEQVKAHNAELDKLRPAYDAYRAEMKLFMQKPGVQDLGNGRFSYPKNLAPPAPPPEPPKEPEPPDNTDPDAVCAKHLNILLGDRTLETIETQVRDMFQANGFSL
;
A
#
# COMPACT_ATOMS: atom_id res chain seq x y z
N MET A 1 1.51 71.63 16.03
CA MET A 1 2.65 70.96 15.36
C MET A 1 3.16 69.87 16.32
N ILE A 2 3.16 68.62 15.85
CA ILE A 2 3.69 67.39 16.49
C ILE A 2 2.86 66.78 17.65
N LEU A 3 1.97 65.85 17.29
CA LEU A 3 1.52 64.75 18.15
C LEU A 3 2.42 63.52 17.90
N ARG A 4 2.88 62.88 18.98
CA ARG A 4 3.57 61.56 18.97
C ARG A 4 2.52 60.44 18.99
N PRO A 5 2.69 59.33 18.24
CA PRO A 5 1.89 58.13 18.46
C PRO A 5 2.61 57.14 19.39
N PHE A 6 1.89 56.64 20.39
CA PHE A 6 2.21 55.42 21.13
C PHE A 6 1.80 54.22 20.27
N THR A 7 2.74 53.32 19.99
CA THR A 7 2.50 52.01 19.39
C THR A 7 2.02 51.04 20.46
N LEU A 8 0.75 50.62 20.39
CA LEU A 8 0.26 49.43 21.09
C LEU A 8 0.33 48.24 20.12
N ALA A 9 1.08 47.20 20.48
CA ALA A 9 1.12 45.94 19.76
C ALA A 9 -0.11 45.10 20.13
N LEU A 10 -0.94 44.74 19.13
CA LEU A 10 -2.06 43.81 19.30
C LEU A 10 -1.63 42.43 18.78
N LEU A 11 -1.54 41.47 19.70
CA LEU A 11 -1.28 40.06 19.43
C LEU A 11 -2.57 39.43 18.87
N SER A 12 -2.64 39.17 17.56
CA SER A 12 -3.78 38.49 16.94
C SER A 12 -3.56 36.97 16.95
N LEU A 13 -4.17 36.29 17.92
CA LEU A 13 -4.32 34.84 17.96
C LEU A 13 -5.40 34.44 16.93
N MET A 14 -4.99 33.99 15.75
CA MET A 14 -5.90 33.48 14.73
C MET A 14 -6.28 32.03 15.09
N VAL A 15 -7.34 31.87 15.89
CA VAL A 15 -8.01 30.57 16.05
C VAL A 15 -8.78 30.32 14.76
N CYS A 16 -8.26 29.42 13.92
CA CYS A 16 -8.97 28.93 12.75
C CYS A 16 -10.04 27.93 13.23
N SER A 17 -11.27 28.40 13.39
CA SER A 17 -12.42 27.54 13.66
C SER A 17 -12.71 26.69 12.42
N LEU A 18 -12.38 25.40 12.48
CA LEU A 18 -12.91 24.38 11.57
C LEU A 18 -14.42 24.27 11.83
N ALA A 19 -15.23 24.87 10.96
CA ALA A 19 -16.66 24.58 10.93
C ALA A 19 -16.86 23.17 10.38
N MET A 20 -16.75 22.16 11.25
CA MET A 20 -17.42 20.89 10.99
C MET A 20 -18.92 21.19 10.92
N SER A 21 -19.55 20.86 9.80
CA SER A 21 -21.02 20.94 9.68
C SER A 21 -21.64 20.12 10.81
N GLU A 22 -22.42 20.76 11.68
CA GLU A 22 -23.05 20.08 12.82
C GLU A 22 -24.03 19.00 12.33
N PRO A 23 -24.14 17.84 13.00
CA PRO A 23 -25.17 16.86 12.71
C PRO A 23 -26.54 17.52 12.75
N ARG A 24 -27.35 17.25 11.73
CA ARG A 24 -28.74 17.73 11.65
C ARG A 24 -29.68 16.59 11.28
N SER A 25 -30.96 16.80 11.54
CA SER A 25 -32.01 15.90 11.09
C SER A 25 -32.22 16.03 9.58
N TRP A 26 -32.21 14.89 8.90
CA TRP A 26 -32.50 14.70 7.49
C TRP A 26 -33.77 13.88 7.33
N THR A 27 -34.69 14.34 6.51
CA THR A 27 -35.99 13.73 6.28
C THR A 27 -36.06 13.21 4.85
N ASN A 28 -36.50 11.96 4.68
CA ASN A 28 -36.78 11.42 3.34
C ASN A 28 -38.19 11.81 2.84
N ALA A 29 -38.49 11.55 1.57
CA ALA A 29 -39.79 11.83 0.96
C ALA A 29 -40.97 11.10 1.62
N GLN A 30 -40.69 10.08 2.44
CA GLN A 30 -41.69 9.31 3.21
C GLN A 30 -41.81 9.80 4.67
N GLY A 31 -41.13 10.90 5.05
CA GLY A 31 -41.21 11.49 6.39
C GLY A 31 -40.32 10.82 7.45
N LYS A 32 -39.48 9.84 7.09
CA LYS A 32 -38.52 9.21 8.00
C LYS A 32 -37.32 10.11 8.22
N GLN A 33 -36.92 10.26 9.47
CA GLN A 33 -35.80 11.11 9.88
C GLN A 33 -34.56 10.30 10.27
N ILE A 34 -33.38 10.86 10.00
CA ILE A 34 -32.08 10.39 10.48
C ILE A 34 -31.21 11.58 10.89
N GLU A 35 -30.38 11.40 11.92
CA GLU A 35 -29.36 12.38 12.29
C GLU A 35 -28.06 12.09 11.55
N ALA A 36 -27.57 13.06 10.78
CA ALA A 36 -26.35 12.93 10.01
C ALA A 36 -25.70 14.29 9.70
N THR A 37 -24.41 14.28 9.44
CA THR A 37 -23.68 15.42 8.91
C THR A 37 -23.68 15.39 7.37
N PHE A 38 -23.79 16.55 6.72
CA PHE A 38 -23.68 16.65 5.27
C PHE A 38 -22.26 16.31 4.80
N GLY A 39 -22.11 15.29 3.95
CA GLY A 39 -20.84 14.81 3.40
C GLY A 39 -20.58 15.21 1.94
N GLY A 40 -21.45 16.04 1.33
CA GLY A 40 -21.28 16.54 -0.03
C GLY A 40 -22.32 16.01 -1.03
N ILE A 41 -22.24 16.50 -2.27
CA ILE A 41 -23.08 16.06 -3.39
C ILE A 41 -22.19 15.64 -4.56
N LYS A 42 -22.46 14.46 -5.12
CA LYS A 42 -21.76 13.94 -6.32
C LYS A 42 -22.76 13.17 -7.18
N ASP A 43 -22.77 13.45 -8.49
CA ASP A 43 -23.60 12.76 -9.47
C ASP A 43 -25.10 12.70 -9.10
N GLY A 44 -25.63 13.77 -8.50
CA GLY A 44 -27.03 13.87 -8.08
C GLY A 44 -27.38 13.16 -6.76
N ASN A 45 -26.41 12.52 -6.12
CA ASN A 45 -26.56 11.88 -4.81
C ASN A 45 -25.94 12.73 -3.70
N VAL A 46 -26.61 12.75 -2.55
CA VAL A 46 -26.17 13.39 -1.31
C VAL A 46 -25.52 12.34 -0.42
N THR A 47 -24.29 12.60 0.01
CA THR A 47 -23.61 11.80 1.03
C THR A 47 -23.99 12.33 2.41
N LEU A 48 -24.48 11.46 3.27
CA LEU A 48 -24.81 11.73 4.67
C LEU A 48 -23.88 10.90 5.55
N ILE A 49 -23.13 11.56 6.44
CA ILE A 49 -22.27 10.86 7.41
C ILE A 49 -23.10 10.64 8.67
N LEU A 50 -23.49 9.38 8.90
CA LEU A 50 -24.26 8.99 10.08
C LEU A 50 -23.43 9.23 11.35
N THR A 51 -24.09 9.30 12.51
CA THR A 51 -23.43 9.52 13.82
C THR A 51 -22.38 8.47 14.19
N ASN A 52 -22.43 7.28 13.58
CA ASN A 52 -21.42 6.23 13.72
C ASN A 52 -20.25 6.35 12.73
N GLY A 53 -20.16 7.45 11.98
CA GLY A 53 -19.13 7.73 10.98
C GLY A 53 -19.34 7.06 9.63
N GLN A 54 -20.39 6.26 9.44
CA GLN A 54 -20.64 5.58 8.18
C GLN A 54 -21.25 6.54 7.14
N PRO A 55 -20.71 6.56 5.90
CA PRO A 55 -21.33 7.30 4.82
C PRO A 55 -22.56 6.55 4.26
N ALA A 56 -23.67 7.26 4.12
CA ALA A 56 -24.87 6.82 3.44
C ALA A 56 -25.10 7.73 2.22
N SER A 57 -25.15 7.15 1.02
CA SER A 57 -25.46 7.90 -0.20
C SER A 57 -26.95 7.75 -0.54
N VAL A 58 -27.64 8.88 -0.67
CA VAL A 58 -29.06 8.93 -1.02
C VAL A 58 -29.30 9.86 -2.21
N PRO A 59 -30.19 9.54 -3.15
CA PRO A 59 -30.55 10.48 -4.22
C PRO A 59 -31.06 11.80 -3.65
N LEU A 60 -30.64 12.94 -4.18
CA LEU A 60 -31.16 14.25 -3.73
C LEU A 60 -32.69 14.28 -3.80
N THR A 61 -33.27 13.65 -4.83
CA THR A 61 -34.72 13.56 -5.04
C THR A 61 -35.44 12.70 -4.01
N SER A 62 -34.75 11.86 -3.24
CA SER A 62 -35.37 11.04 -2.18
C SER A 62 -35.48 11.77 -0.84
N LEU A 63 -34.88 12.96 -0.71
CA LEU A 63 -34.99 13.81 0.48
C LEU A 63 -36.25 14.68 0.42
N SER A 64 -36.65 15.19 1.59
CA SER A 64 -37.75 16.16 1.73
C SER A 64 -37.48 17.44 0.91
N ALA A 65 -38.54 18.18 0.56
CA ALA A 65 -38.39 19.44 -0.18
C ALA A 65 -37.52 20.46 0.57
N ASP A 66 -37.62 20.49 1.90
CA ASP A 66 -36.83 21.37 2.76
C ASP A 66 -35.34 20.98 2.75
N ASP A 67 -35.04 19.68 2.83
CA ASP A 67 -33.66 19.18 2.78
C ASP A 67 -33.05 19.33 1.39
N GLN A 68 -33.85 19.14 0.33
CA GLN A 68 -33.40 19.44 -1.03
C GLN A 68 -33.03 20.92 -1.19
N THR A 69 -33.84 21.82 -0.64
CA THR A 69 -33.60 23.26 -0.68
C THR A 69 -32.35 23.62 0.13
N TRP A 70 -32.21 23.02 1.31
CA TRP A 70 -31.02 23.20 2.14
C TRP A 70 -29.75 22.73 1.42
N VAL A 71 -29.77 21.55 0.78
CA VAL A 71 -28.62 21.05 0.01
C VAL A 71 -28.27 22.01 -1.12
N ARG A 72 -29.24 22.52 -1.88
CA ARG A 72 -28.96 23.49 -2.96
C ARG A 72 -28.37 24.80 -2.45
N LEU A 73 -28.82 25.28 -1.29
CA LEU A 73 -28.32 26.52 -0.66
C LEU A 73 -26.94 26.37 -0.02
N ASN A 74 -26.60 25.16 0.44
CA ASN A 74 -25.36 24.90 1.19
C ASN A 74 -24.30 24.16 0.37
N ALA A 75 -24.66 23.52 -0.76
CA ALA A 75 -23.71 22.85 -1.65
C ALA A 75 -22.69 23.82 -2.26
N SER A 76 -23.07 25.08 -2.50
CA SER A 76 -22.16 26.14 -2.97
C SER A 76 -21.26 26.70 -1.87
N LYS A 77 -21.64 26.56 -0.59
CA LYS A 77 -20.81 26.89 0.58
C LYS A 77 -19.94 25.73 1.05
N ALA A 78 -20.25 24.51 0.59
CA ALA A 78 -19.52 23.28 0.85
C ALA A 78 -18.61 22.85 -0.32
N VAL A 79 -18.19 23.79 -1.17
CA VAL A 79 -16.98 23.61 -1.99
C VAL A 79 -15.78 23.97 -1.13
N VAL A 80 -15.50 23.13 -0.13
CA VAL A 80 -14.22 22.84 0.55
C VAL A 80 -14.59 22.06 1.82
N SER A 81 -14.84 20.76 1.66
CA SER A 81 -14.37 19.74 2.61
C SER A 81 -14.39 18.41 1.88
N VAL A 82 -13.39 18.21 1.01
CA VAL A 82 -13.06 16.92 0.40
C VAL A 82 -12.42 16.04 1.48
N VAL A 83 -13.16 15.72 2.54
CA VAL A 83 -12.68 14.75 3.52
C VAL A 83 -12.85 13.39 2.87
N ASP A 84 -11.74 12.73 2.54
CA ASP A 84 -11.75 11.35 2.07
C ASP A 84 -12.53 10.51 3.10
N PRO A 85 -13.54 9.69 2.70
CA PRO A 85 -14.23 8.80 3.64
C PRO A 85 -13.29 7.93 4.47
N ALA A 86 -12.10 7.58 3.94
CA ALA A 86 -11.06 6.90 4.70
C ALA A 86 -10.47 7.76 5.82
N ASP A 87 -10.33 9.08 5.61
CA ASP A 87 -9.88 10.02 6.63
C ASP A 87 -10.93 10.16 7.75
N ALA A 88 -12.20 10.23 7.39
CA ALA A 88 -13.29 10.30 8.36
C ALA A 88 -13.42 9.01 9.21
N ALA A 89 -13.12 7.85 8.62
CA ALA A 89 -13.17 6.55 9.29
C ALA A 89 -11.89 6.24 10.11
N ARG A 90 -10.80 7.00 9.94
CA ARG A 90 -9.52 6.73 10.60
C ARG A 90 -9.57 7.20 12.07
N ILE A 91 -9.43 6.25 12.98
CA ILE A 91 -9.34 6.51 14.42
C ILE A 91 -7.95 7.14 14.73
N PRO A 92 -7.82 8.22 15.53
CA PRO A 92 -6.51 8.76 15.95
C PRO A 92 -5.60 7.74 16.66
N TRP A 93 -4.27 7.82 16.47
CA TRP A 93 -3.33 6.82 17.00
C TRP A 93 -3.45 6.58 18.51
N ASP A 94 -3.71 7.61 19.30
CA ASP A 94 -3.81 7.57 20.77
C ASP A 94 -5.04 6.80 21.26
N LYS A 95 -6.02 6.56 20.38
CA LYS A 95 -7.24 5.79 20.65
C LYS A 95 -7.20 4.37 20.10
N ARG A 96 -6.21 4.01 19.27
CA ARG A 96 -6.08 2.67 18.71
C ARG A 96 -5.49 1.70 19.72
N ARG A 97 -5.93 0.44 19.69
CA ARG A 97 -5.45 -0.61 20.59
C ARG A 97 -5.24 -1.89 19.80
N MET A 98 -4.26 -2.69 20.22
CA MET A 98 -4.07 -4.04 19.69
C MET A 98 -5.28 -4.89 20.03
N PRO A 99 -5.91 -5.58 19.05
CA PRO A 99 -6.94 -6.55 19.35
C PRO A 99 -6.32 -7.78 20.03
N THR A 100 -7.07 -8.43 20.92
CA THR A 100 -6.66 -9.73 21.50
C THR A 100 -6.90 -10.86 20.50
N GLU A 101 -8.01 -10.79 19.79
CA GLU A 101 -8.44 -11.74 18.77
C GLU A 101 -9.20 -11.00 17.67
N VAL A 102 -9.14 -11.52 16.45
CA VAL A 102 -9.98 -11.06 15.33
C VAL A 102 -10.77 -12.25 14.83
N LYS A 103 -12.10 -12.16 14.91
CA LYS A 103 -13.02 -13.21 14.47
C LYS A 103 -13.50 -12.94 13.07
N GLU A 104 -13.89 -14.03 12.38
CA GLU A 104 -14.45 -13.94 11.04
C GLU A 104 -15.64 -12.98 11.03
N PRO A 105 -15.73 -12.08 10.06
CA PRO A 105 -16.88 -11.21 9.94
C PRO A 105 -18.05 -12.03 9.35
N MET A 106 -18.85 -12.64 10.21
CA MET A 106 -19.99 -13.47 9.78
C MET A 106 -20.93 -12.76 8.80
N LEU A 107 -21.00 -11.43 8.85
CA LEU A 107 -21.83 -10.58 7.98
C LEU A 107 -21.35 -10.52 6.51
N TYR A 108 -20.07 -10.78 6.24
CA TYR A 108 -19.44 -10.63 4.91
C TYR A 108 -19.15 -11.96 4.21
N MET A 109 -19.52 -13.08 4.85
CA MET A 109 -19.29 -14.45 4.39
C MET A 109 -20.29 -14.98 3.35
N ASN A 110 -21.19 -14.11 2.85
CA ASN A 110 -22.15 -14.48 1.82
C ASN A 110 -21.44 -14.58 0.47
N ILE A 111 -21.29 -15.82 -0.01
CA ILE A 111 -20.70 -16.11 -1.30
C ILE A 111 -21.78 -15.98 -2.36
N LYS A 112 -21.55 -15.09 -3.31
CA LYS A 112 -22.37 -14.96 -4.50
C LYS A 112 -21.64 -15.59 -5.68
N VAL A 113 -22.27 -16.58 -6.30
CA VAL A 113 -21.85 -17.09 -7.60
C VAL A 113 -22.34 -16.10 -8.66
N VAL A 114 -21.42 -15.38 -9.30
CA VAL A 114 -21.76 -14.41 -10.35
C VAL A 114 -21.77 -15.09 -11.71
N LYS A 115 -20.78 -15.96 -11.96
CA LYS A 115 -20.61 -16.68 -13.21
C LYS A 115 -19.91 -18.01 -12.96
N GLU A 116 -20.36 -19.08 -13.63
CA GLU A 116 -19.68 -20.38 -13.66
C GLU A 116 -19.77 -20.98 -15.07
N GLU A 117 -18.82 -20.61 -15.94
CA GLU A 117 -18.67 -21.17 -17.28
C GLU A 117 -17.28 -21.81 -17.43
N PRO A 118 -17.11 -22.81 -18.33
CA PRO A 118 -15.79 -23.34 -18.64
C PRO A 118 -14.80 -22.24 -19.05
N GLY A 119 -13.68 -22.14 -18.35
CA GLY A 119 -12.66 -21.11 -18.60
C GLY A 119 -12.90 -19.78 -17.90
N GLU A 120 -14.09 -19.52 -17.36
CA GLU A 120 -14.39 -18.29 -16.62
C GLU A 120 -15.45 -18.50 -15.53
N CYS A 121 -14.99 -18.50 -14.28
CA CYS A 121 -15.82 -18.52 -13.08
C CYS A 121 -15.55 -17.27 -12.24
N ILE A 122 -16.61 -16.64 -11.75
CA ILE A 122 -16.58 -15.41 -10.96
C ILE A 122 -17.40 -15.61 -9.68
N TYR A 123 -16.75 -15.42 -8.54
CA TYR A 123 -17.35 -15.48 -7.21
C TYR A 123 -17.16 -14.13 -6.50
N GLU A 124 -18.08 -13.76 -5.62
CA GLU A 124 -17.99 -12.55 -4.80
C GLU A 124 -18.25 -12.85 -3.33
N SER A 125 -17.55 -12.12 -2.45
CA SER A 125 -17.80 -12.03 -1.02
C SER A 125 -18.03 -10.57 -0.62
N GLY A 126 -18.03 -10.26 0.69
CA GLY A 126 -18.26 -8.90 1.19
C GLY A 126 -17.26 -7.85 0.68
N HIS A 127 -15.98 -8.18 0.54
CA HIS A 127 -14.94 -7.25 0.07
C HIS A 127 -14.22 -7.71 -1.19
N PHE A 128 -14.33 -8.98 -1.58
CA PHE A 128 -13.54 -9.56 -2.68
C PHE A 128 -14.39 -10.04 -3.86
N GLN A 129 -13.78 -10.01 -5.04
CA GLN A 129 -14.21 -10.70 -6.24
C GLN A 129 -13.09 -11.65 -6.66
N PHE A 130 -13.45 -12.90 -6.90
CA PHE A 130 -12.54 -13.99 -7.26
C PHE A 130 -12.80 -14.38 -8.70
N LYS A 131 -11.76 -14.33 -9.54
CA LYS A 131 -11.77 -14.85 -10.91
C LYS A 131 -10.95 -16.12 -10.99
N THR A 132 -11.47 -17.13 -11.67
CA THR A 132 -10.76 -18.39 -11.89
C THR A 132 -11.17 -19.04 -13.21
N SER A 133 -10.30 -19.87 -13.77
CA SER A 133 -10.53 -20.61 -15.02
C SER A 133 -11.35 -21.88 -14.81
N ALA A 134 -11.55 -22.33 -13.57
CA ALA A 134 -12.22 -23.58 -13.26
C ALA A 134 -13.20 -23.45 -12.08
N LYS A 135 -14.28 -24.23 -12.13
CA LYS A 135 -15.31 -24.24 -11.11
C LYS A 135 -14.76 -24.72 -9.76
N LEU A 136 -15.07 -23.98 -8.69
CA LEU A 136 -14.69 -24.30 -7.32
C LEU A 136 -15.92 -24.74 -6.52
N GLY A 137 -15.81 -25.83 -5.77
CA GLY A 137 -16.91 -26.34 -4.97
C GLY A 137 -17.33 -25.35 -3.86
N ALA A 138 -18.62 -25.31 -3.52
CA ALA A 138 -19.17 -24.33 -2.58
C ALA A 138 -18.48 -24.34 -1.19
N ILE A 139 -18.15 -25.53 -0.66
CA ILE A 139 -17.43 -25.66 0.61
C ILE A 139 -16.03 -25.06 0.51
N LEU A 140 -15.31 -25.35 -0.58
CA LEU A 140 -13.98 -24.80 -0.83
C LEU A 140 -14.05 -23.28 -0.95
N MET A 141 -15.00 -22.74 -1.72
CA MET A 141 -15.16 -21.28 -1.83
C MET A 141 -15.48 -20.63 -0.49
N LYS A 142 -16.21 -21.31 0.40
CA LYS A 142 -16.46 -20.81 1.75
C LYS A 142 -15.18 -20.72 2.56
N ASP A 143 -14.33 -21.73 2.51
CA ASP A 143 -13.05 -21.72 3.22
C ASP A 143 -12.09 -20.66 2.64
N VAL A 144 -12.07 -20.47 1.31
CA VAL A 144 -11.28 -19.41 0.64
C VAL A 144 -11.78 -18.02 1.02
N CYS A 145 -13.09 -17.74 0.88
CA CYS A 145 -13.65 -16.45 1.24
C CYS A 145 -13.40 -16.12 2.72
N ARG A 146 -13.50 -17.12 3.60
CA ARG A 146 -13.22 -16.97 5.02
C ARG A 146 -11.80 -16.48 5.28
N ALA A 147 -10.80 -17.08 4.64
CA ALA A 147 -9.41 -16.66 4.80
C ALA A 147 -9.19 -15.20 4.35
N PHE A 148 -9.76 -14.82 3.21
CA PHE A 148 -9.64 -13.47 2.65
C PHE A 148 -10.34 -12.42 3.53
N GLU A 149 -11.61 -12.65 3.87
CA GLU A 149 -12.40 -11.72 4.69
C GLU A 149 -11.85 -11.61 6.12
N SER A 150 -11.35 -12.71 6.70
CA SER A 150 -10.70 -12.65 8.01
C SER A 150 -9.41 -11.86 7.97
N THR A 151 -8.64 -11.96 6.87
CA THR A 151 -7.41 -11.16 6.72
C THR A 151 -7.72 -9.67 6.52
N TYR A 152 -8.75 -9.35 5.72
CA TYR A 152 -9.25 -7.98 5.60
C TYR A 152 -9.56 -7.39 6.98
N GLU A 153 -10.32 -8.11 7.80
CA GLU A 153 -10.67 -7.65 9.15
C GLU A 153 -9.46 -7.57 10.07
N LEU A 154 -8.51 -8.51 9.97
CA LEU A 154 -7.27 -8.46 10.73
C LEU A 154 -6.56 -7.13 10.47
N VAL A 155 -6.24 -6.81 9.21
CA VAL A 155 -5.50 -5.59 8.87
C VAL A 155 -6.30 -4.33 9.23
N ARG A 156 -7.62 -4.33 9.04
CA ARG A 156 -8.51 -3.21 9.41
C ARG A 156 -8.51 -2.95 10.92
N LEU A 157 -8.43 -3.98 11.74
CA LEU A 157 -8.47 -3.88 13.20
C LEU A 157 -7.10 -3.71 13.86
N MET A 158 -6.01 -3.99 13.13
CA MET A 158 -4.67 -3.65 13.61
C MET A 158 -4.56 -2.14 13.85
N PRO A 159 -3.81 -1.69 14.87
CA PRO A 159 -3.73 -0.28 15.26
C PRO A 159 -2.89 0.59 14.29
N TRP A 160 -2.68 0.13 13.06
CA TRP A 160 -2.00 0.86 11.99
C TRP A 160 -2.89 1.94 11.36
N GLY A 161 -4.20 1.92 11.69
CA GLY A 161 -5.18 2.89 11.21
C GLY A 161 -5.50 2.74 9.71
N ILE A 162 -5.06 1.65 9.09
CA ILE A 162 -5.33 1.38 7.68
C ILE A 162 -6.84 1.19 7.51
N VAL A 163 -7.41 1.94 6.57
CA VAL A 163 -8.80 1.78 6.14
C VAL A 163 -8.74 1.14 4.76
N PRO A 164 -8.82 -0.19 4.65
CA PRO A 164 -8.58 -0.84 3.38
C PRO A 164 -9.74 -0.56 2.44
N ARG A 165 -9.42 -0.07 1.24
CA ARG A 165 -10.38 0.17 0.17
C ARG A 165 -9.89 -0.41 -1.16
N PRO A 166 -10.79 -0.94 -2.00
CA PRO A 166 -10.45 -1.30 -3.36
C PRO A 166 -9.92 -0.10 -4.14
N GLU A 167 -9.24 -0.40 -5.25
CA GLU A 167 -8.80 0.60 -6.23
C GLU A 167 -9.92 1.54 -6.67
N GLU A 168 -9.58 2.79 -6.99
CA GLU A 168 -10.54 3.75 -7.52
C GLU A 168 -11.32 3.18 -8.73
N GLY A 169 -12.65 3.29 -8.68
CA GLY A 169 -13.54 2.70 -9.68
C GLY A 169 -13.88 1.22 -9.47
N ARG A 170 -13.25 0.52 -8.51
CA ARG A 170 -13.62 -0.85 -8.13
C ARG A 170 -14.49 -0.86 -6.88
N LYS A 171 -15.49 -1.75 -6.85
CA LYS A 171 -16.33 -2.00 -5.65
C LYS A 171 -15.76 -3.08 -4.73
N LYS A 172 -14.84 -3.92 -5.23
CA LYS A 172 -14.28 -5.09 -4.56
C LYS A 172 -12.80 -5.22 -4.87
N PHE A 173 -12.04 -5.72 -3.91
CA PHE A 173 -10.67 -6.20 -4.14
C PHE A 173 -10.69 -7.39 -5.09
N GLN A 174 -9.63 -7.52 -5.87
CA GLN A 174 -9.56 -8.50 -6.95
C GLN A 174 -8.58 -9.60 -6.59
N ALA A 175 -9.00 -10.84 -6.81
CA ALA A 175 -8.20 -12.04 -6.64
C ALA A 175 -8.35 -12.96 -7.86
N GLU A 176 -7.24 -13.41 -8.41
CA GLU A 176 -7.20 -14.37 -9.51
C GLU A 176 -6.60 -15.69 -9.01
N LEU A 177 -7.38 -16.76 -9.11
CA LEU A 177 -7.00 -18.09 -8.66
C LEU A 177 -6.81 -19.00 -9.87
N PHE A 178 -5.62 -19.55 -10.04
CA PHE A 178 -5.23 -20.26 -11.26
C PHE A 178 -5.24 -21.77 -11.04
N ALA A 179 -5.89 -22.51 -11.95
CA ALA A 179 -5.98 -23.97 -11.83
C ALA A 179 -4.60 -24.65 -11.88
N THR A 180 -3.66 -24.08 -12.64
CA THR A 180 -2.32 -24.64 -12.81
C THR A 180 -1.23 -23.60 -12.54
N ARG A 181 -0.02 -24.09 -12.24
CA ARG A 181 1.17 -23.25 -12.10
C ARG A 181 1.49 -22.51 -13.40
N ASP A 182 1.31 -23.16 -14.55
CA ASP A 182 1.60 -22.54 -15.85
C ASP A 182 0.68 -21.35 -16.13
N GLN A 183 -0.61 -21.45 -15.80
CA GLN A 183 -1.54 -20.33 -15.91
C GLN A 183 -1.14 -19.17 -15.00
N TYR A 184 -0.69 -19.47 -13.78
CA TYR A 184 -0.17 -18.48 -12.85
C TYR A 184 1.08 -17.77 -13.41
N LEU A 185 2.04 -18.51 -13.96
CA LEU A 185 3.24 -17.91 -14.56
C LEU A 185 2.92 -17.10 -15.82
N ALA A 186 1.98 -17.56 -16.65
CA ALA A 186 1.52 -16.84 -17.82
C ALA A 186 0.85 -15.49 -17.49
N SER A 187 0.37 -15.31 -16.25
CA SER A 187 -0.14 -14.02 -15.76
C SER A 187 0.95 -12.97 -15.48
N GLY A 188 2.23 -13.34 -15.63
CA GLY A 188 3.38 -12.48 -15.31
C GLY A 188 3.81 -12.54 -13.84
N ALA A 189 3.33 -13.54 -13.07
CA ALA A 189 3.72 -13.70 -11.69
C ALA A 189 5.17 -14.22 -11.55
N PRO A 190 5.92 -13.85 -10.49
CA PRO A 190 7.31 -14.29 -10.32
C PRO A 190 7.42 -15.80 -10.16
N THR A 191 8.41 -16.42 -10.84
CA THR A 191 8.59 -17.88 -10.87
C THR A 191 8.85 -18.51 -9.50
N TRP A 192 9.42 -17.75 -8.57
CA TRP A 192 9.74 -18.18 -7.20
C TRP A 192 8.61 -17.98 -6.18
N SER A 193 7.52 -17.29 -6.55
CA SER A 193 6.45 -16.91 -5.63
C SER A 193 5.39 -18.01 -5.49
N ALA A 194 4.93 -18.32 -4.28
CA ALA A 194 3.80 -19.27 -4.06
C ALA A 194 2.43 -18.62 -4.31
N GLY A 195 2.36 -17.30 -4.13
CA GLY A 195 1.30 -16.39 -4.50
C GLY A 195 1.92 -14.99 -4.56
N VAL A 196 1.21 -14.01 -5.11
CA VAL A 196 1.72 -12.64 -5.18
C VAL A 196 0.58 -11.63 -5.23
N TYR A 197 0.71 -10.54 -4.50
CA TYR A 197 -0.03 -9.32 -4.77
C TYR A 197 0.71 -8.46 -5.79
N VAL A 198 0.15 -8.34 -7.00
CA VAL A 198 0.75 -7.55 -8.08
C VAL A 198 0.36 -6.08 -7.92
N ARG A 199 1.25 -5.27 -7.36
CA ARG A 199 1.01 -3.84 -7.06
C ARG A 199 0.53 -3.03 -8.27
N LYS A 200 1.08 -3.27 -9.46
CA LYS A 200 0.69 -2.58 -10.70
C LYS A 200 -0.77 -2.84 -11.07
N ASP A 201 -1.19 -4.10 -10.96
CA ASP A 201 -2.52 -4.54 -11.40
C ASP A 201 -3.56 -4.40 -10.27
N LYS A 202 -3.06 -4.30 -9.03
CA LYS A 202 -3.81 -4.27 -7.77
C LYS A 202 -4.63 -5.54 -7.58
N VAL A 203 -4.03 -6.68 -7.93
CA VAL A 203 -4.66 -8.00 -7.98
C VAL A 203 -3.81 -9.00 -7.19
N PHE A 204 -4.48 -9.75 -6.31
CA PHE A 204 -3.91 -10.95 -5.70
C PHE A 204 -3.91 -12.10 -6.71
N ARG A 205 -2.82 -12.87 -6.81
CA ARG A 205 -2.69 -14.02 -7.71
C ARG A 205 -2.16 -15.23 -6.97
N MET A 206 -2.79 -16.39 -7.16
CA MET A 206 -2.28 -17.63 -6.55
C MET A 206 -2.75 -18.88 -7.31
N PRO A 207 -1.89 -19.90 -7.51
CA PRO A 207 -2.31 -21.17 -8.07
C PRO A 207 -3.01 -22.06 -7.02
N PHE A 208 -3.92 -22.92 -7.50
CA PHE A 208 -4.70 -23.86 -6.69
C PHE A 208 -3.84 -24.75 -5.80
N ALA A 209 -2.74 -25.28 -6.33
CA ALA A 209 -1.84 -26.16 -5.59
C ALA A 209 -1.31 -25.50 -4.31
N GLU A 210 -1.02 -24.21 -4.36
CA GLU A 210 -0.49 -23.46 -3.22
C GLU A 210 -1.61 -23.08 -2.23
N LEU A 211 -2.87 -22.99 -2.67
CA LEU A 211 -4.03 -22.72 -1.82
C LEU A 211 -4.47 -23.94 -0.99
N GLY A 212 -3.95 -25.14 -1.28
CA GLY A 212 -4.48 -26.38 -0.73
C GLY A 212 -5.74 -26.87 -1.47
N ILE A 213 -5.85 -26.56 -2.77
CA ILE A 213 -6.91 -27.06 -3.65
C ILE A 213 -6.39 -28.31 -4.37
N SER A 214 -7.28 -29.27 -4.63
CA SER A 214 -6.98 -30.49 -5.36
C SER A 214 -6.42 -30.20 -6.75
N ASP A 215 -5.53 -31.06 -7.21
CA ASP A 215 -5.03 -31.13 -8.59
C ASP A 215 -6.01 -31.85 -9.53
N THR A 216 -7.09 -32.42 -8.98
CA THR A 216 -8.13 -33.14 -9.72
C THR A 216 -9.50 -32.51 -9.53
N VAL A 217 -10.35 -32.70 -10.55
CA VAL A 217 -11.75 -32.29 -10.53
C VAL A 217 -12.57 -33.32 -9.76
N GLY A 218 -13.40 -32.85 -8.83
CA GLY A 218 -14.31 -33.70 -8.05
C GLY A 218 -15.71 -33.80 -8.66
N ALA A 219 -16.70 -34.08 -7.80
CA ALA A 219 -18.09 -34.15 -8.21
C ALA A 219 -18.57 -32.86 -8.87
N ASN A 220 -19.50 -32.98 -9.83
CA ASN A 220 -20.10 -31.86 -10.57
C ASN A 220 -19.11 -30.96 -11.31
N GLY A 221 -17.94 -31.51 -11.70
CA GLY A 221 -16.93 -30.76 -12.44
C GLY A 221 -16.22 -29.69 -11.61
N ALA A 222 -16.31 -29.75 -10.27
CA ALA A 222 -15.77 -28.73 -9.38
C ALA A 222 -14.50 -29.20 -8.67
N TYR A 223 -13.52 -28.32 -8.54
CA TYR A 223 -12.37 -28.52 -7.68
C TYR A 223 -12.76 -28.45 -6.20
N TYR A 224 -12.06 -29.20 -5.36
CA TYR A 224 -12.33 -29.34 -3.93
C TYR A 224 -11.03 -29.16 -3.12
N ARG A 225 -11.16 -28.95 -1.81
CA ARG A 225 -9.99 -28.79 -0.93
C ARG A 225 -9.17 -30.08 -0.81
N LYS A 226 -7.85 -29.94 -0.84
CA LYS A 226 -6.85 -30.99 -0.57
C LYS A 226 -6.11 -30.62 0.72
N GLY A 227 -6.74 -30.93 1.86
CA GLY A 227 -6.23 -30.58 3.19
C GLY A 227 -6.71 -29.20 3.67
N GLU A 228 -5.89 -28.55 4.51
CA GLU A 228 -6.15 -27.20 5.02
C GLU A 228 -5.79 -26.15 3.97
N ILE A 229 -6.56 -25.06 3.92
CA ILE A 229 -6.24 -23.91 3.08
C ILE A 229 -4.95 -23.27 3.60
N ASN A 230 -4.04 -22.94 2.68
CA ASN A 230 -2.79 -22.26 3.00
C ASN A 230 -3.06 -20.81 3.41
N ASN A 231 -3.33 -20.61 4.69
CA ASN A 231 -3.67 -19.29 5.22
C ASN A 231 -2.45 -18.36 5.31
N ASP A 232 -1.23 -18.89 5.46
CA ASP A 232 -0.01 -18.08 5.62
C ASP A 232 0.22 -17.22 4.37
N THR A 233 0.24 -17.83 3.18
CA THR A 233 0.43 -17.11 1.92
C THR A 233 -0.72 -16.15 1.62
N ILE A 234 -1.97 -16.56 1.88
CA ILE A 234 -3.14 -15.67 1.71
C ILE A 234 -2.98 -14.44 2.61
N THR A 235 -2.69 -14.64 3.89
CA THR A 235 -2.60 -13.56 4.87
C THR A 235 -1.48 -12.58 4.51
N HIS A 236 -0.33 -13.10 4.07
CA HIS A 236 0.82 -12.29 3.65
C HIS A 236 0.47 -11.38 2.47
N GLU A 237 -0.02 -11.95 1.37
CA GLU A 237 -0.30 -11.17 0.15
C GLU A 237 -1.53 -10.26 0.29
N ILE A 238 -2.56 -10.68 1.02
CA ILE A 238 -3.71 -9.81 1.30
C ILE A 238 -3.31 -8.67 2.22
N THR A 239 -2.35 -8.84 3.12
CA THR A 239 -1.79 -7.72 3.89
C THR A 239 -1.15 -6.68 2.97
N HIS A 240 -0.37 -7.08 1.97
CA HIS A 240 0.13 -6.16 0.94
C HIS A 240 -1.01 -5.45 0.20
N GLN A 241 -2.07 -6.18 -0.17
CA GLN A 241 -3.24 -5.60 -0.85
C GLN A 241 -3.96 -4.57 0.03
N MET A 242 -4.14 -4.83 1.32
CA MET A 242 -4.78 -3.91 2.27
C MET A 242 -3.92 -2.68 2.53
N MET A 243 -2.59 -2.83 2.49
CA MET A 243 -1.61 -1.75 2.66
C MET A 243 -1.35 -0.95 1.39
N HIS A 244 -1.99 -1.25 0.25
CA HIS A 244 -1.61 -0.74 -1.08
C HIS A 244 -1.27 0.75 -1.13
N GLU A 245 -2.10 1.59 -0.51
CA GLU A 245 -1.91 3.05 -0.50
C GLU A 245 -0.67 3.53 0.27
N TYR A 246 -0.19 2.73 1.21
CA TYR A 246 0.94 3.03 2.08
C TYR A 246 2.26 2.46 1.53
N LEU A 247 2.20 1.43 0.67
CA LEU A 247 3.38 0.78 0.09
C LEU A 247 4.41 1.75 -0.55
N PRO A 248 4.03 2.83 -1.28
CA PRO A 248 5.02 3.78 -1.80
C PRO A 248 5.80 4.53 -0.72
N TYR A 249 5.24 4.65 0.48
CA TYR A 249 5.71 5.51 1.56
C TYR A 249 6.34 4.72 2.71
N MET A 250 6.51 3.41 2.54
CA MET A 250 7.09 2.52 3.55
C MET A 250 8.38 1.89 3.04
N PRO A 251 9.37 1.65 3.90
CA PRO A 251 10.52 0.87 3.51
C PRO A 251 10.11 -0.60 3.38
N VAL A 252 10.67 -1.29 2.39
CA VAL A 252 10.28 -2.66 2.05
C VAL A 252 10.54 -3.65 3.19
N TRP A 253 11.56 -3.45 4.03
CA TRP A 253 11.73 -4.28 5.22
C TRP A 253 10.51 -4.21 6.16
N LEU A 254 9.84 -3.06 6.27
CA LEU A 254 8.66 -2.92 7.10
C LEU A 254 7.42 -3.47 6.38
N ILE A 255 7.32 -3.28 5.06
CA ILE A 255 6.25 -3.85 4.23
C ILE A 255 6.23 -5.38 4.38
N GLU A 256 7.35 -6.04 4.10
CA GLU A 256 7.48 -7.49 4.25
C GLU A 256 7.39 -7.92 5.71
N GLY A 257 7.93 -7.13 6.63
CA GLY A 257 7.87 -7.42 8.06
C GLY A 257 6.46 -7.47 8.62
N LEU A 258 5.57 -6.56 8.22
CA LEU A 258 4.17 -6.53 8.65
C LEU A 258 3.34 -7.64 7.97
N ALA A 259 3.65 -7.97 6.71
CA ALA A 259 3.03 -9.09 6.01
C ALA A 259 3.45 -10.45 6.61
N GLU A 260 4.72 -10.60 7.00
CA GLU A 260 5.17 -11.76 7.78
C GLU A 260 4.60 -11.78 9.19
N TYR A 261 4.52 -10.62 9.87
CA TYR A 261 3.91 -10.53 11.19
C TYR A 261 2.48 -11.06 11.18
N THR A 262 1.63 -10.56 10.29
CA THR A 262 0.23 -11.00 10.16
C THR A 262 0.10 -12.47 9.74
N SER A 263 0.90 -12.92 8.78
CA SER A 263 0.84 -14.32 8.30
C SER A 263 1.27 -15.35 9.34
N ASN A 264 2.05 -14.93 10.34
CA ASN A 264 2.51 -15.80 11.42
C ASN A 264 1.57 -15.81 12.64
N ILE A 265 0.58 -14.91 12.72
CA ILE A 265 -0.46 -14.94 13.76
C ILE A 265 -1.23 -16.25 13.66
N GLY A 266 -1.49 -16.88 14.81
CA GLY A 266 -2.26 -18.11 14.87
C GLY A 266 -3.65 -17.96 14.27
N TYR A 267 -3.92 -18.67 13.18
CA TYR A 267 -5.23 -18.71 12.52
C TYR A 267 -5.89 -20.07 12.67
N LYS A 268 -7.16 -20.09 13.10
CA LYS A 268 -7.97 -21.31 13.16
C LYS A 268 -9.44 -21.00 12.92
N GLY A 269 -10.01 -21.59 11.87
CA GLY A 269 -11.45 -21.56 11.62
C GLY A 269 -12.04 -20.16 11.46
N GLY A 270 -11.31 -19.21 10.88
CA GLY A 270 -11.76 -17.82 10.73
C GLY A 270 -11.36 -16.89 11.87
N MET A 271 -10.56 -17.35 12.85
CA MET A 271 -10.13 -16.54 13.98
C MET A 271 -8.62 -16.40 14.03
N PHE A 272 -8.14 -15.17 14.18
CA PHE A 272 -6.75 -14.83 14.46
C PHE A 272 -6.55 -14.61 15.97
N SER A 273 -5.59 -15.33 16.57
CA SER A 273 -5.18 -15.20 17.97
C SER A 273 -4.02 -14.20 18.11
N VAL A 274 -4.33 -12.92 18.01
CA VAL A 274 -3.35 -11.82 18.00
C VAL A 274 -2.54 -11.76 19.31
N ALA A 275 -3.17 -12.03 20.45
CA ALA A 275 -2.49 -12.10 21.75
C ALA A 275 -1.44 -13.23 21.86
N SER A 276 -1.32 -14.10 20.87
CA SER A 276 -0.33 -15.20 20.81
C SER A 276 0.59 -15.09 19.57
N ASP A 277 0.75 -13.89 19.04
CA ASP A 277 1.60 -13.58 17.88
C ASP A 277 3.08 -13.93 18.07
N GLY A 278 3.60 -13.86 19.31
CA GLY A 278 4.96 -14.29 19.65
C GLY A 278 5.24 -15.79 19.47
N SER A 279 4.20 -16.62 19.29
CA SER A 279 4.33 -18.08 19.08
C SER A 279 5.17 -18.44 17.85
N ALA A 280 5.29 -17.53 16.89
CA ALA A 280 6.13 -17.71 15.70
C ALA A 280 7.62 -17.83 16.02
N PHE A 281 8.08 -17.24 17.13
CA PHE A 281 9.49 -17.18 17.51
C PHE A 281 9.88 -18.18 18.60
N GLN A 282 8.90 -18.89 19.17
CA GLN A 282 9.14 -19.93 20.18
C GLN A 282 9.89 -21.13 19.56
N ALA A 283 10.74 -21.76 20.36
CA ALA A 283 11.41 -23.00 19.99
C ALA A 283 10.35 -24.08 19.67
N LYS A 284 10.29 -24.51 18.41
CA LYS A 284 9.28 -25.46 17.93
C LYS A 284 9.55 -26.86 18.48
N GLN A 285 8.48 -27.56 18.89
CA GLN A 285 8.49 -29.00 19.05
C GLN A 285 8.71 -29.70 17.69
N SER A 286 9.40 -30.84 17.71
CA SER A 286 9.63 -31.68 16.53
C SER A 286 8.30 -31.99 15.82
N GLY A 287 8.24 -31.74 14.51
CA GLY A 287 7.06 -32.02 13.67
C GLY A 287 6.11 -30.84 13.40
N SER A 288 6.33 -29.66 14.00
CA SER A 288 5.50 -28.48 13.70
C SER A 288 5.94 -27.75 12.42
N ARG A 289 4.99 -27.45 11.51
CA ARG A 289 5.25 -26.71 10.27
C ARG A 289 5.76 -25.30 10.60
N ARG A 290 6.92 -24.90 10.05
CA ARG A 290 7.37 -23.49 10.13
C ARG A 290 6.46 -22.61 9.27
N ARG A 291 5.94 -21.53 9.87
CA ARG A 291 5.08 -20.53 9.23
C ARG A 291 5.92 -19.42 8.58
N GLY A 292 5.29 -18.62 7.73
CA GLY A 292 5.93 -17.55 6.96
C GLY A 292 6.37 -17.98 5.55
N LEU A 293 6.56 -17.02 4.65
CA LEU A 293 6.68 -17.24 3.21
C LEU A 293 7.88 -18.16 2.86
N LEU A 294 8.96 -18.07 3.64
CA LEU A 294 10.22 -18.80 3.41
C LEU A 294 10.67 -19.65 4.62
N GLY A 295 9.96 -19.58 5.75
CA GLY A 295 10.42 -20.10 7.04
C GLY A 295 10.66 -21.61 7.07
N SER A 296 9.89 -22.40 6.31
CA SER A 296 9.98 -23.87 6.30
C SER A 296 11.10 -24.47 5.47
N ARG A 297 11.67 -23.71 4.51
CA ARG A 297 12.59 -24.27 3.50
C ARG A 297 14.05 -23.90 3.72
N TYR A 298 14.35 -22.85 4.49
CA TYR A 298 15.69 -22.30 4.64
C TYR A 298 16.06 -22.03 6.11
N GLN A 299 17.36 -22.07 6.44
CA GLN A 299 17.87 -21.64 7.74
C GLN A 299 18.02 -20.11 7.75
N ALA A 300 16.90 -19.42 7.92
CA ALA A 300 16.90 -17.96 7.99
C ALA A 300 17.59 -17.46 9.28
N GLY A 301 18.67 -16.71 9.16
CA GLY A 301 19.35 -16.04 10.29
C GLY A 301 18.94 -14.58 10.47
N TRP A 302 19.11 -14.06 11.69
CA TRP A 302 19.02 -12.63 11.98
C TRP A 302 20.21 -11.88 11.37
N ILE A 303 19.94 -10.88 10.52
CA ILE A 303 20.98 -10.09 9.84
C ILE A 303 21.34 -8.78 10.56
N GLY A 304 20.63 -8.43 11.63
CA GLY A 304 20.85 -7.19 12.38
C GLY A 304 20.04 -6.00 11.85
N VAL A 305 19.70 -5.07 12.76
CA VAL A 305 18.93 -3.85 12.47
C VAL A 305 19.65 -2.99 11.45
N LYS A 306 20.95 -2.75 11.63
CA LYS A 306 21.74 -1.86 10.76
C LYS A 306 21.75 -2.31 9.30
N ASP A 307 21.87 -3.61 9.07
CA ASP A 307 21.88 -4.16 7.72
C ASP A 307 20.46 -4.13 7.13
N LEU A 308 19.46 -4.53 7.92
CA LEU A 308 18.06 -4.54 7.51
C LEU A 308 17.50 -3.15 7.18
N TRP A 309 17.91 -2.11 7.92
CA TRP A 309 17.40 -0.75 7.79
C TRP A 309 17.60 -0.15 6.40
N GLY A 310 18.63 -0.62 5.67
CA GLY A 310 18.96 -0.18 4.31
C GLY A 310 18.13 -0.83 3.19
N TYR A 311 17.24 -1.77 3.50
CA TYR A 311 16.33 -2.35 2.51
C TYR A 311 15.03 -1.54 2.46
N THR A 312 15.04 -0.49 1.64
CA THR A 312 13.98 0.53 1.61
C THR A 312 13.06 0.40 0.40
N THR A 313 13.57 0.13 -0.79
CA THR A 313 12.74 0.00 -2.00
C THR A 313 12.69 -1.41 -2.59
N ASP A 314 13.68 -2.25 -2.30
CA ASP A 314 13.75 -3.65 -2.75
C ASP A 314 14.39 -4.53 -1.65
N ILE A 315 13.75 -5.65 -1.30
CA ILE A 315 14.26 -6.58 -0.27
C ILE A 315 15.43 -7.42 -0.81
N SER A 316 15.59 -7.50 -2.12
CA SER A 316 16.67 -8.21 -2.81
C SER A 316 17.93 -7.36 -2.96
N THR A 317 17.78 -6.03 -3.02
CA THR A 317 18.88 -5.09 -3.26
C THR A 317 18.90 -4.02 -2.18
N ARG A 318 20.03 -3.91 -1.47
CA ARG A 318 20.19 -2.86 -0.46
C ARG A 318 20.31 -1.51 -1.15
N ASN A 319 19.49 -0.55 -0.73
CA ASN A 319 19.58 0.83 -1.20
C ASN A 319 19.98 1.69 -0.01
N GLU A 320 21.28 1.98 0.08
CA GLU A 320 21.83 2.80 1.15
C GLU A 320 21.20 4.21 1.12
N ILE A 321 20.26 4.43 2.03
CA ILE A 321 19.82 5.76 2.43
C ILE A 321 20.70 6.14 3.62
N THR A 322 21.89 6.68 3.30
CA THR A 322 22.92 7.08 4.29
C THR A 322 22.58 8.38 5.02
N SER A 323 21.56 9.11 4.59
CA SER A 323 21.11 10.35 5.24
C SER A 323 19.63 10.63 4.97
N THR A 324 18.96 11.21 5.96
CA THR A 324 17.61 11.79 5.87
C THR A 324 17.64 13.24 5.39
N GLN A 325 18.82 13.83 5.17
CA GLN A 325 18.98 15.20 4.68
C GLN A 325 19.23 15.24 3.16
N VAL A 326 18.48 16.11 2.48
CA VAL A 326 18.53 16.33 1.02
C VAL A 326 19.93 16.79 0.55
N SER A 327 20.72 17.41 1.43
CA SER A 327 22.06 17.95 1.13
C SER A 327 23.15 16.91 0.88
N ASP A 328 22.96 15.67 1.36
CA ASP A 328 24.06 14.69 1.42
C ASP A 328 24.15 13.82 0.15
N ARG A 329 23.34 14.13 -0.87
CA ARG A 329 23.09 13.28 -2.04
C ARG A 329 24.02 13.52 -3.24
N LYS A 330 25.19 14.15 -3.06
CA LYS A 330 26.14 14.27 -4.18
C LYS A 330 26.69 12.89 -4.53
N SER A 331 26.29 12.39 -5.71
CA SER A 331 26.70 11.14 -6.38
C SER A 331 25.79 9.92 -6.16
N ARG A 332 24.71 9.82 -6.95
CA ARG A 332 23.96 8.55 -7.14
C ARG A 332 23.98 7.99 -8.57
N ASN A 333 24.61 8.66 -9.53
CA ASN A 333 24.75 8.14 -10.90
C ASN A 333 26.13 7.46 -11.08
N GLY A 334 26.44 6.41 -10.30
CA GLY A 334 27.74 5.76 -10.44
C GLY A 334 28.00 4.42 -9.75
N GLN A 335 27.14 3.93 -8.86
CA GLN A 335 27.36 2.62 -8.24
C GLN A 335 26.20 1.66 -8.53
N VAL A 336 26.17 1.16 -9.77
CA VAL A 336 25.61 -0.17 -10.02
C VAL A 336 26.58 -1.14 -9.38
N PHE A 337 26.31 -1.56 -8.15
CA PHE A 337 27.04 -2.68 -7.58
C PHE A 337 26.71 -3.91 -8.44
N ASN A 338 27.74 -4.49 -9.08
CA ASN A 338 27.71 -5.83 -9.69
C ASN A 338 27.51 -6.90 -8.60
N GLN A 339 26.43 -6.81 -7.82
CA GLN A 339 26.06 -7.83 -6.85
C GLN A 339 25.23 -8.87 -7.56
N LEU A 340 25.68 -10.12 -7.48
CA LEU A 340 24.87 -11.28 -7.83
C LEU A 340 23.55 -11.22 -7.05
N PRO A 341 22.43 -11.66 -7.66
CA PRO A 341 21.16 -11.72 -6.94
C PRO A 341 21.31 -12.55 -5.65
N PRO A 342 20.63 -12.16 -4.56
CA PRO A 342 20.76 -12.86 -3.30
C PRO A 342 20.32 -14.31 -3.43
N SER A 343 20.95 -15.21 -2.66
CA SER A 343 20.48 -16.59 -2.53
C SER A 343 19.11 -16.61 -1.83
N MET A 344 18.35 -17.70 -2.01
CA MET A 344 17.08 -17.88 -1.32
C MET A 344 17.23 -17.91 0.21
N GLU A 345 18.37 -18.36 0.71
CA GLU A 345 18.69 -18.34 2.14
C GLU A 345 18.93 -16.91 2.65
N GLN A 346 19.64 -16.08 1.87
CA GLN A 346 19.81 -14.66 2.19
C GLN A 346 18.47 -13.93 2.18
N LEU A 347 17.62 -14.18 1.18
CA LEU A 347 16.25 -13.65 1.15
C LEU A 347 15.45 -14.11 2.36
N ALA A 348 15.48 -15.40 2.71
CA ALA A 348 14.80 -15.91 3.89
C ALA A 348 15.27 -15.23 5.18
N GLY A 349 16.58 -14.97 5.32
CA GLY A 349 17.15 -14.19 6.42
C GLY A 349 16.61 -12.76 6.49
N ARG A 350 16.45 -12.08 5.34
CA ARG A 350 15.89 -10.72 5.25
C ARG A 350 14.40 -10.67 5.61
N TYR A 351 13.59 -11.61 5.13
CA TYR A 351 12.17 -11.71 5.50
C TYR A 351 11.99 -12.03 6.99
N ARG A 352 12.76 -12.98 7.53
CA ARG A 352 12.73 -13.31 8.95
C ARG A 352 13.15 -12.11 9.81
N SER A 353 14.20 -11.40 9.41
CA SER A 353 14.67 -10.20 10.11
C SER A 353 13.63 -9.07 10.03
N SER A 354 13.00 -8.90 8.88
CA SER A 354 11.87 -7.98 8.69
C SER A 354 10.72 -8.28 9.67
N HIS A 355 10.36 -9.55 9.81
CA HIS A 355 9.35 -9.99 10.78
C HIS A 355 9.76 -9.69 12.23
N ILE A 356 10.99 -10.03 12.61
CA ILE A 356 11.53 -9.76 13.96
C ILE A 356 11.44 -8.27 14.30
N LEU A 357 11.88 -7.40 13.38
CA LEU A 357 11.89 -5.96 13.61
C LEU A 357 10.48 -5.35 13.59
N ALA A 358 9.60 -5.84 12.72
CA ALA A 358 8.19 -5.44 12.73
C ALA A 358 7.51 -5.85 14.05
N TYR A 359 7.74 -7.07 14.52
CA TYR A 359 7.24 -7.56 15.81
C TYR A 359 7.71 -6.66 16.96
N PHE A 360 8.99 -6.30 17.00
CA PHE A 360 9.51 -5.34 17.97
C PHE A 360 8.74 -4.01 17.96
N PHE A 361 8.55 -3.39 16.80
CA PHE A 361 7.83 -2.11 16.74
C PHE A 361 6.32 -2.22 17.01
N VAL A 362 5.71 -3.39 16.79
CA VAL A 362 4.31 -3.64 17.16
C VAL A 362 4.15 -3.70 18.69
N HIS A 363 5.12 -4.28 19.41
CA HIS A 363 5.03 -4.50 20.86
C HIS A 363 5.68 -3.42 21.70
N GLU A 364 6.72 -2.76 21.18
CA GLU A 364 7.42 -1.71 21.88
C GLU A 364 6.45 -0.61 22.33
N ASN A 365 6.36 -0.42 23.64
CA ASN A 365 5.49 0.59 24.25
C ASN A 365 4.05 0.54 23.70
N GLY A 366 3.53 -0.68 23.51
CA GLY A 366 2.20 -0.93 22.94
C GLY A 366 2.05 -0.48 21.49
N GLY A 367 3.14 -0.45 20.73
CA GLY A 367 3.15 -0.09 19.32
C GLY A 367 3.07 1.41 19.04
N LYS A 368 3.20 2.25 20.07
CA LYS A 368 2.94 3.70 19.97
C LYS A 368 3.67 4.38 18.82
N ARG A 369 4.97 4.10 18.65
CA ARG A 369 5.78 4.70 17.58
C ARG A 369 5.35 4.22 16.20
N LEU A 370 4.98 2.95 16.07
CA LEU A 370 4.45 2.41 14.82
C LEU A 370 3.12 3.07 14.45
N MET A 371 2.22 3.28 15.43
CA MET A 371 0.95 3.97 15.18
C MET A 371 1.16 5.44 14.75
N GLN A 372 2.08 6.15 15.41
CA GLN A 372 2.48 7.52 15.04
C GLN A 372 3.12 7.57 13.65
N TYR A 373 3.96 6.60 13.33
CA TYR A 373 4.57 6.47 12.01
C TYR A 373 3.50 6.32 10.92
N PHE A 374 2.50 5.45 11.12
CA PHE A 374 1.39 5.31 10.18
C PHE A 374 0.55 6.58 10.03
N ASP A 375 0.39 7.40 11.08
CA ASP A 375 -0.27 8.70 10.97
C ASP A 375 0.54 9.67 10.12
N ALA A 376 1.86 9.71 10.29
CA ALA A 376 2.73 10.51 9.44
C ALA A 376 2.70 10.04 7.98
N LEU A 377 2.67 8.73 7.72
CA LEU A 377 2.49 8.20 6.37
C LEU A 377 1.14 8.58 5.77
N HIS A 378 0.09 8.57 6.59
CA HIS A 378 -1.25 8.93 6.16
C HIS A 378 -1.36 10.41 5.77
N GLU A 379 -0.63 11.30 6.45
CA GLU A 379 -0.53 12.70 6.05
C GLU A 379 0.41 12.90 4.85
N GLU A 380 1.49 12.12 4.77
CA GLU A 380 2.41 12.17 3.64
C GLU A 380 1.69 11.78 2.35
N LYS A 381 0.96 10.66 2.32
CA LYS A 381 0.30 10.16 1.10
C LYS A 381 -0.65 11.18 0.47
N LYS A 382 -1.21 12.11 1.24
CA LYS A 382 -2.15 13.14 0.75
C LYS A 382 -1.47 14.17 -0.15
N LYS A 383 -0.16 14.34 -0.03
CA LYS A 383 0.62 15.36 -0.76
C LYS A 383 0.97 14.96 -2.19
N TRP A 384 1.04 13.66 -2.48
CA TRP A 384 1.63 13.11 -3.69
C TRP A 384 0.71 12.88 -4.90
N PRO A 385 -0.63 12.73 -4.79
CA PRO A 385 -1.47 12.39 -5.95
C PRO A 385 -1.34 13.37 -7.12
N ALA A 386 -1.29 14.68 -6.82
CA ALA A 386 -1.13 15.71 -7.84
C ALA A 386 0.22 15.59 -8.57
N PHE A 387 1.31 15.33 -7.84
CA PHE A 387 2.62 15.11 -8.43
C PHE A 387 2.63 13.89 -9.36
N TRP A 388 2.02 12.77 -8.96
CA TRP A 388 1.99 11.57 -9.80
C TRP A 388 1.19 11.74 -11.09
N GLU A 389 0.07 12.48 -11.05
CA GLU A 389 -0.66 12.83 -12.28
C GLU A 389 0.15 13.76 -13.20
N GLN A 390 0.92 14.70 -12.62
CA GLN A 390 1.84 15.54 -13.40
C GLN A 390 2.96 14.70 -14.04
N VAL A 391 3.56 13.75 -13.32
CA VAL A 391 4.56 12.81 -13.86
C VAL A 391 3.99 11.99 -15.01
N LYS A 392 2.76 11.49 -14.86
CA LYS A 392 2.07 10.75 -15.91
C LYS A 392 1.83 11.61 -17.16
N ALA A 393 1.39 12.85 -16.98
CA ALA A 393 1.19 13.80 -18.09
C ALA A 393 2.51 14.15 -18.79
N HIS A 394 3.56 14.46 -18.01
CA HIS A 394 4.91 14.74 -18.49
C HIS A 394 5.47 13.57 -19.32
N ASN A 395 5.37 12.33 -18.81
CA ASN A 395 5.81 11.14 -19.52
C ASN A 395 5.03 10.93 -20.84
N ALA A 396 3.72 11.17 -20.83
CA ALA A 396 2.91 11.07 -22.04
C ALA A 396 3.28 12.14 -23.09
N GLU A 397 3.71 13.32 -22.68
CA GLU A 397 4.25 14.33 -23.59
C GLU A 397 5.64 13.95 -24.13
N LEU A 398 6.53 13.46 -23.27
CA LEU A 398 7.84 12.93 -23.70
C LEU A 398 7.70 11.80 -24.72
N ASP A 399 6.75 10.89 -24.51
CA ASP A 399 6.50 9.78 -25.44
C ASP A 399 6.04 10.28 -26.81
N LYS A 400 5.29 11.38 -26.90
CA LYS A 400 4.92 12.02 -28.18
C LYS A 400 6.13 12.65 -28.88
N LEU A 401 7.09 13.17 -28.11
CA LEU A 401 8.31 13.77 -28.64
C LEU A 401 9.36 12.74 -29.05
N ARG A 402 9.28 11.51 -28.51
CA ARG A 402 10.28 10.45 -28.72
C ARG A 402 10.65 10.22 -30.19
N PRO A 403 9.70 10.13 -31.16
CA PRO A 403 10.05 9.99 -32.58
C PRO A 403 10.88 11.16 -33.13
N ALA A 404 10.61 12.40 -32.72
CA ALA A 404 11.36 13.57 -33.17
C ALA A 404 12.79 13.57 -32.61
N TYR A 405 12.95 13.19 -31.34
CA TYR A 405 14.27 13.01 -30.73
C TYR A 405 15.05 11.85 -31.35
N ASP A 406 14.39 10.74 -31.69
CA ASP A 406 15.02 9.61 -32.38
C ASP A 406 15.50 9.99 -33.78
N ALA A 407 14.67 10.72 -34.54
CA ALA A 407 15.04 11.26 -35.85
C ALA A 407 16.24 12.22 -35.75
N TYR A 408 16.19 13.18 -34.83
CA TYR A 408 17.30 14.11 -34.59
C TYR A 408 18.60 13.38 -34.20
N ARG A 409 18.53 12.36 -33.34
CA ARG A 409 19.71 11.56 -32.97
C ARG A 409 20.30 10.81 -34.17
N ALA A 410 19.45 10.27 -35.04
CA ALA A 410 19.89 9.61 -36.27
C ALA A 410 20.55 10.60 -37.25
N GLU A 411 19.93 11.75 -37.47
CA GLU A 411 20.47 12.82 -38.33
C GLU A 411 21.78 13.39 -37.78
N MET A 412 21.85 13.62 -36.48
CA MET A 412 23.06 14.12 -35.83
C MET A 412 24.20 13.10 -35.94
N LYS A 413 23.91 11.81 -35.79
CA LYS A 413 24.90 10.75 -36.01
C LYS A 413 25.47 10.78 -37.43
N LEU A 414 24.65 11.02 -38.44
CA LEU A 414 25.11 11.18 -39.83
C LEU A 414 25.88 12.50 -40.03
N PHE A 415 25.44 13.59 -39.40
CA PHE A 415 26.13 14.88 -39.44
C PHE A 415 27.54 14.79 -38.86
N MET A 416 27.70 14.12 -37.72
CA MET A 416 29.00 13.92 -37.05
C MET A 416 30.00 13.08 -37.87
N GLN A 417 29.55 12.37 -38.91
CA GLN A 417 30.43 11.63 -39.83
C GLN A 417 30.91 12.47 -41.02
N LYS A 418 30.41 13.71 -41.19
CA LYS A 418 30.80 14.55 -42.32
C LYS A 418 32.24 15.09 -42.16
N PRO A 419 33.02 15.21 -43.25
CA PRO A 419 34.37 15.77 -43.19
C PRO A 419 34.40 17.17 -42.56
N GLY A 420 35.33 17.37 -41.63
CA GLY A 420 35.52 18.64 -40.93
C GLY A 420 34.62 18.85 -39.71
N VAL A 421 33.69 17.93 -39.41
CA VAL A 421 32.94 17.95 -38.14
C VAL A 421 33.78 17.30 -37.05
N GLN A 422 33.96 17.98 -35.92
CA GLN A 422 34.76 17.50 -34.78
C GLN A 422 33.97 17.66 -33.49
N ASP A 423 33.93 16.59 -32.69
CA ASP A 423 33.43 16.63 -31.30
C ASP A 423 34.49 17.26 -30.39
N LEU A 424 34.09 18.28 -29.64
CA LEU A 424 34.96 19.01 -28.71
C LEU A 424 34.69 18.59 -27.25
N GLY A 425 33.78 17.64 -27.02
CA GLY A 425 33.34 17.21 -25.70
C GLY A 425 32.31 18.15 -25.06
N ASN A 426 31.67 17.67 -23.99
CA ASN A 426 30.66 18.41 -23.21
C ASN A 426 29.50 18.98 -24.06
N GLY A 427 29.12 18.27 -25.12
CA GLY A 427 28.02 18.67 -26.02
C GLY A 427 28.39 19.78 -27.01
N ARG A 428 29.68 20.12 -27.17
CA ARG A 428 30.15 21.10 -28.15
C ARG A 428 30.78 20.40 -29.35
N PHE A 429 30.57 20.95 -30.55
CA PHE A 429 31.18 20.47 -31.78
C PHE A 429 31.52 21.64 -32.70
N SER A 430 32.52 21.48 -33.55
CA SER A 430 32.87 22.44 -34.60
C SER A 430 32.61 21.84 -35.98
N TYR A 431 32.25 22.68 -36.95
CA TYR A 431 31.96 22.26 -38.32
C TYR A 431 32.27 23.37 -39.34
N PRO A 432 32.53 23.03 -40.62
CA PRO A 432 32.72 23.99 -41.69
C PRO A 432 31.49 24.88 -41.91
N LYS A 433 31.69 26.16 -42.25
CA LYS A 433 30.60 27.14 -42.45
C LYS A 433 29.59 26.77 -43.56
N ASN A 434 29.97 25.90 -44.48
CA ASN A 434 29.11 25.41 -45.55
C ASN A 434 28.25 24.20 -45.15
N LEU A 435 28.40 23.68 -43.93
CA LEU A 435 27.53 22.64 -43.37
C LEU A 435 26.55 23.28 -42.38
N ALA A 436 25.32 22.76 -42.38
CA ALA A 436 24.31 23.08 -41.37
C ALA A 436 24.04 21.84 -40.51
N PRO A 437 24.07 21.94 -39.18
CA PRO A 437 23.63 20.86 -38.32
C PRO A 437 22.12 20.63 -38.48
N PRO A 438 21.63 19.42 -38.16
CA PRO A 438 20.20 19.16 -38.04
C PRO A 438 19.52 20.16 -37.11
N ALA A 439 18.27 20.53 -37.41
CA ALA A 439 17.49 21.38 -36.54
C ALA A 439 17.23 20.67 -35.19
N PRO A 440 17.39 21.36 -34.05
CA PRO A 440 17.14 20.74 -32.75
C PRO A 440 15.67 20.27 -32.63
N PRO A 441 15.41 19.18 -31.89
CA PRO A 441 14.04 18.77 -31.62
C PRO A 441 13.34 19.81 -30.72
N PRO A 442 12.00 19.77 -30.62
CA PRO A 442 11.27 20.61 -29.68
C PRO A 442 11.79 20.45 -28.25
N GLU A 443 11.76 21.53 -27.46
CA GLU A 443 12.16 21.48 -26.05
C GLU A 443 11.29 20.47 -25.28
N PRO A 444 11.87 19.72 -24.32
CA PRO A 444 11.11 18.80 -23.50
C PRO A 444 10.19 19.56 -22.54
N PRO A 445 9.04 18.99 -22.15
CA PRO A 445 8.18 19.58 -21.14
C PRO A 445 8.94 19.77 -19.81
N LYS A 446 8.56 20.78 -19.02
CA LYS A 446 9.14 21.00 -17.69
C LYS A 446 8.88 19.78 -16.81
N GLU A 447 9.92 19.34 -16.09
CA GLU A 447 9.77 18.26 -15.12
C GLU A 447 8.88 18.70 -13.94
N PRO A 448 7.96 17.82 -13.46
CA PRO A 448 7.18 18.08 -12.27
C PRO A 448 8.08 18.19 -11.02
N GLU A 449 7.73 19.09 -10.10
CA GLU A 449 8.43 19.26 -8.84
C GLU A 449 7.74 18.46 -7.72
N PRO A 450 8.46 17.61 -6.96
CA PRO A 450 7.85 16.79 -5.92
C PRO A 450 7.46 17.60 -4.68
N PRO A 451 6.48 17.13 -3.88
CA PRO A 451 6.05 17.83 -2.67
C PRO A 451 7.19 18.01 -1.66
N ASP A 452 7.26 19.19 -1.06
CA ASP A 452 8.29 19.56 -0.06
C ASP A 452 9.73 19.32 -0.57
N ASN A 453 9.97 19.32 -1.89
CA ASN A 453 11.24 18.93 -2.53
C ASN A 453 11.75 17.54 -2.08
N THR A 454 10.84 16.64 -1.70
CA THR A 454 11.18 15.29 -1.29
C THR A 454 11.51 14.45 -2.52
N ASP A 455 12.65 13.78 -2.52
CA ASP A 455 12.98 12.81 -3.56
C ASP A 455 11.96 11.65 -3.60
N PRO A 456 11.30 11.38 -4.74
CA PRO A 456 10.31 10.32 -4.85
C PRO A 456 10.83 8.94 -4.46
N ASP A 457 12.11 8.64 -4.71
CA ASP A 457 12.72 7.36 -4.33
C ASP A 457 13.03 7.26 -2.83
N ALA A 458 13.11 8.38 -2.13
CA ALA A 458 13.42 8.44 -0.70
C ALA A 458 12.18 8.64 0.19
N VAL A 459 11.00 8.89 -0.40
CA VAL A 459 9.78 9.12 0.38
C VAL A 459 9.46 7.95 1.31
N CYS A 460 9.81 6.73 0.89
CA CYS A 460 9.65 5.51 1.68
C CYS A 460 10.41 5.51 3.01
N ALA A 461 11.46 6.32 3.15
CA ALA A 461 12.28 6.43 4.35
C ALA A 461 12.09 7.74 5.11
N LYS A 462 11.31 8.69 4.57
CA LYS A 462 11.15 10.06 5.09
C LYS A 462 10.77 10.10 6.58
N HIS A 463 9.92 9.17 7.01
CA HIS A 463 9.32 9.16 8.35
C HIS A 463 9.95 8.13 9.30
N LEU A 464 11.03 7.45 8.89
CA LEU A 464 11.69 6.41 9.69
C LEU A 464 12.22 6.93 11.04
N ASN A 465 12.51 8.23 11.14
CA ASN A 465 12.90 8.88 12.39
C ASN A 465 11.82 8.79 13.48
N ILE A 466 10.54 8.58 13.14
CA ILE A 466 9.48 8.37 14.15
C ILE A 466 9.66 7.04 14.87
N LEU A 467 10.03 5.99 14.12
CA LEU A 467 10.34 4.68 14.68
C LEU A 467 11.60 4.75 15.56
N LEU A 468 12.64 5.47 15.13
CA LEU A 468 13.86 5.65 15.92
C LEU A 468 13.65 6.54 17.16
N GLY A 469 12.99 7.70 16.99
CA GLY A 469 13.09 8.85 17.91
C GLY A 469 14.55 9.20 18.15
N ASP A 470 14.93 9.33 19.41
CA ASP A 470 16.30 9.74 19.80
C ASP A 470 17.30 8.57 19.87
N ARG A 471 16.95 7.38 19.35
CA ARG A 471 17.77 6.17 19.46
C ARG A 471 18.60 5.92 18.22
N THR A 472 19.78 5.33 18.42
CA THR A 472 20.62 4.83 17.33
C THR A 472 20.17 3.44 16.88
N LEU A 473 20.57 2.99 15.69
CA LEU A 473 20.28 1.63 15.20
C LEU A 473 20.90 0.56 16.10
N GLU A 474 22.07 0.83 16.70
CA GLU A 474 22.70 -0.05 17.69
C GLU A 474 21.86 -0.15 18.96
N THR A 475 21.24 0.95 19.39
CA THR A 475 20.33 0.94 20.55
C THR A 475 19.10 0.08 20.25
N ILE A 476 18.52 0.20 19.03
CA ILE A 476 17.41 -0.65 18.60
C ILE A 476 17.83 -2.13 18.55
N GLU A 477 19.01 -2.45 18.01
CA GLU A 477 19.54 -3.81 17.96
C GLU A 477 19.59 -4.45 19.36
N THR A 478 20.14 -3.74 20.35
CA THR A 478 20.15 -4.21 21.74
C THR A 478 18.74 -4.42 22.28
N GLN A 479 17.83 -3.47 22.05
CA GLN A 479 16.44 -3.56 22.52
C GLN A 479 15.67 -4.74 21.89
N VAL A 480 15.88 -5.02 20.61
CA VAL A 480 15.31 -6.21 19.94
C VAL A 480 15.82 -7.48 20.63
N ARG A 481 17.14 -7.57 20.87
CA ARG A 481 17.75 -8.74 21.53
C ARG A 481 17.22 -8.94 22.94
N ASP A 482 17.15 -7.88 23.73
CA ASP A 482 16.63 -7.91 25.09
C ASP A 482 15.17 -8.33 25.11
N MET A 483 14.34 -7.80 24.21
CA MET A 483 12.93 -8.19 24.10
C MET A 483 12.78 -9.67 23.75
N PHE A 484 13.53 -10.18 22.77
CA PHE A 484 13.45 -11.59 22.38
C PHE A 484 13.95 -12.51 23.49
N GLN A 485 15.05 -12.16 24.14
CA GLN A 485 15.59 -12.91 25.27
C GLN A 485 14.60 -12.95 26.45
N ALA A 486 14.01 -11.80 26.82
CA ALA A 486 13.04 -11.71 27.91
C ALA A 486 11.79 -12.57 27.69
N ASN A 487 11.42 -12.81 26.44
CA ASN A 487 10.27 -13.63 26.05
C ASN A 487 10.64 -15.09 25.70
N GLY A 488 11.92 -15.49 25.81
CA GLY A 488 12.38 -16.83 25.46
C GLY A 488 12.29 -17.14 23.97
N PHE A 489 12.38 -16.13 23.11
CA PHE A 489 12.26 -16.23 21.67
C PHE A 489 13.61 -16.45 20.98
N SER A 490 13.56 -17.04 19.79
CA SER A 490 14.74 -17.26 18.95
C SER A 490 14.92 -16.14 17.91
N LEU A 491 16.13 -15.56 17.89
CA LEU A 491 16.58 -14.63 16.85
C LEU A 491 17.08 -15.33 15.61
#